data_AF-A0A950W1P4-F1
#
_entry.id   AF-A0A950W1P4-F1
#
_cell.length_a   1.000
_cell.length_b   1.000
_cell.length_c   1.000
_cell.angle_alpha   90.00
_cell.angle_beta   90.00
_cell.angle_gamma   90.00
#
_symmetry.space_group_name_H-M   'P 1'
#
loop_
_entity.id
_entity.type
_entity.pdbx_description
1 polymer ?
#
loop_
_entity_poly.entity_id
_entity_poly.type
_entity_poly.pdbx_seq_one_letter_code
_entity_poly.pdbx_strand_id
1 'polypeptide(L)'
;MDFEYEDRFRDLMKLKPSEYWRRQCRATFQFDRIGARLVDEIGVETLMWGSDYPHPDGVWPESSKYIEQQFEGLPTDVVHKITCENAAKFYGLIN
;
A
#
# COMPACT_ATOMS: atom_id res chain seq x y z
N MET A 1 -8.84 15.55 0.00
CA MET A 1 -8.15 16.15 -1.16
C MET A 1 -8.97 16.06 -2.44
N ASP A 2 -9.59 14.91 -2.75
CA ASP A 2 -10.50 14.83 -3.91
C ASP A 2 -11.69 15.76 -3.80
N PHE A 3 -12.28 15.89 -2.60
CA PHE A 3 -13.35 16.86 -2.35
C PHE A 3 -12.93 18.29 -2.72
N GLU A 4 -11.75 18.72 -2.25
CA GLU A 4 -11.22 20.05 -2.54
C GLU A 4 -10.84 20.23 -4.01
N TYR A 5 -10.39 19.15 -4.67
CA TYR A 5 -10.19 19.14 -6.12
C TYR A 5 -11.50 19.43 -6.86
N GLU A 6 -12.56 18.71 -6.49
CA GLU A 6 -13.87 18.86 -7.13
C GLU A 6 -14.50 20.23 -6.90
N ASP A 7 -14.25 20.83 -5.73
CA ASP A 7 -14.78 22.11 -5.28
C ASP A 7 -13.99 23.33 -5.81
N ARG A 8 -12.65 23.30 -5.78
CA ARG A 8 -11.83 24.52 -5.98
C ARG A 8 -10.60 24.36 -6.88
N PHE A 9 -10.14 23.16 -7.17
CA PHE A 9 -8.81 22.98 -7.76
C PHE A 9 -8.77 22.26 -9.12
N ARG A 10 -9.91 22.08 -9.79
CA ARG A 10 -9.98 21.48 -11.14
C ARG A 10 -9.10 22.21 -12.17
N ASP A 11 -8.99 23.52 -12.06
CA ASP A 11 -8.20 24.33 -13.01
C ASP A 11 -6.69 24.30 -12.73
N LEU A 12 -6.28 23.83 -11.54
CA LEU A 12 -4.87 23.79 -11.13
C LEU A 12 -4.20 22.44 -11.45
N MET A 13 -4.96 21.34 -11.52
CA MET A 13 -4.42 20.00 -11.76
C MET A 13 -5.28 19.20 -12.73
N LYS A 14 -4.63 18.36 -13.54
CA LYS A 14 -5.31 17.61 -14.62
C LYS A 14 -6.15 16.43 -14.13
N LEU A 15 -5.77 15.83 -13.00
CA LEU A 15 -6.43 14.66 -12.42
C LEU A 15 -6.71 14.92 -10.94
N LYS A 16 -7.60 14.12 -10.35
CA LYS A 16 -7.81 14.10 -8.89
C LYS A 16 -6.53 13.68 -8.16
N PRO A 17 -6.31 14.17 -6.93
CA PRO A 17 -5.25 13.67 -6.06
C PRO A 17 -5.23 12.14 -5.92
N SER A 18 -6.39 11.49 -5.77
CA SER A 18 -6.49 10.02 -5.72
C SER A 18 -6.04 9.32 -7.00
N GLU A 19 -6.30 9.91 -8.18
CA GLU A 19 -5.87 9.36 -9.46
C GLU A 19 -4.34 9.43 -9.60
N TYR A 20 -3.73 10.53 -9.16
CA TYR A 20 -2.27 10.63 -9.08
C TYR A 20 -1.69 9.60 -8.12
N TRP A 21 -2.28 9.46 -6.93
CA TRP A 21 -1.88 8.48 -5.93
C TRP A 21 -1.88 7.05 -6.50
N ARG A 22 -3.02 6.59 -7.03
CA ARG A 22 -3.14 5.22 -7.56
C ARG A 22 -2.19 4.95 -8.72
N ARG A 23 -2.00 5.95 -9.60
CA ARG A 23 -1.14 5.82 -10.77
C ARG A 23 0.35 5.82 -10.43
N GLN A 24 0.81 6.68 -9.52
CA GLN A 24 2.23 7.06 -9.43
C GLN A 24 2.86 6.82 -8.06
N CYS A 25 2.07 6.63 -7.02
CA CYS A 25 2.61 6.50 -5.67
C CYS A 25 2.61 5.03 -5.24
N ARG A 26 3.66 4.65 -4.51
CA ARG A 26 3.74 3.40 -3.77
C ARG A 26 4.15 3.70 -2.35
N ALA A 27 3.57 2.99 -1.40
CA ALA A 27 3.90 3.12 0.01
C ALA A 27 4.22 1.76 0.62
N THR A 28 5.15 1.79 1.56
CA THR A 28 5.56 0.63 2.34
C THR A 28 5.22 0.80 3.81
N PHE A 29 5.02 -0.32 4.49
CA PHE A 29 4.79 -0.38 5.93
C PHE A 29 5.26 -1.72 6.49
N GLN A 30 5.69 -1.72 7.75
CA GLN A 30 6.12 -2.91 8.50
C GLN A 30 4.94 -3.54 9.24
N PHE A 31 4.27 -2.76 10.09
CA PHE A 31 3.09 -3.17 10.83
C PHE A 31 2.05 -2.04 10.94
N ASP A 32 0.90 -2.20 10.29
CA ASP A 32 -0.21 -1.24 10.36
C ASP A 32 -1.57 -1.93 10.19
N ARG A 33 -2.26 -2.13 11.33
CA ARG A 33 -3.59 -2.75 11.35
C ARG A 33 -4.69 -1.85 10.80
N ILE A 34 -4.50 -0.53 10.82
CA ILE A 34 -5.48 0.43 10.29
C ILE A 34 -5.34 0.49 8.78
N GLY A 35 -4.11 0.60 8.27
CA GLY A 35 -3.81 0.49 6.84
C GLY A 35 -4.38 -0.79 6.23
N ALA A 36 -4.21 -1.94 6.90
CA ALA A 36 -4.79 -3.21 6.45
C ALA A 36 -6.33 -3.21 6.35
N ARG A 37 -7.04 -2.48 7.23
CA ARG A 37 -8.50 -2.35 7.17
C ARG A 37 -9.00 -1.36 6.11
N LEU A 38 -8.13 -0.46 5.67
CA LEU A 38 -8.43 0.59 4.69
C LEU A 38 -7.83 0.30 3.32
N VAL A 39 -7.41 -0.94 3.05
CA VAL A 39 -6.74 -1.33 1.80
C VAL A 39 -7.52 -0.90 0.55
N ASP A 40 -8.85 -1.05 0.55
CA ASP A 40 -9.68 -0.68 -0.61
C ASP A 40 -9.76 0.83 -0.84
N GLU A 41 -9.79 1.61 0.23
CA GLU A 41 -9.79 3.08 0.18
C GLU A 41 -8.42 3.60 -0.30
N ILE A 42 -7.34 3.05 0.27
CA ILE A 42 -5.97 3.40 -0.10
C ILE A 42 -5.67 2.96 -1.54
N GLY A 43 -6.20 1.82 -1.97
CA GLY A 43 -5.88 1.18 -3.25
C GLY A 43 -4.80 0.13 -3.09
N VAL A 44 -5.22 -1.15 -3.13
CA VAL A 44 -4.35 -2.32 -2.93
C VAL A 44 -3.10 -2.31 -3.81
N GLU A 45 -3.20 -1.80 -5.04
CA GLU A 45 -2.11 -1.71 -6.02
C GLU A 45 -1.00 -0.73 -5.62
N THR A 46 -1.27 0.15 -4.65
CA THR A 46 -0.31 1.15 -4.17
C THR A 46 0.51 0.67 -2.96
N LEU A 47 0.13 -0.44 -2.35
CA LEU A 47 0.69 -0.93 -1.09
C LEU A 47 1.72 -2.04 -1.32
N MET A 48 2.85 -1.96 -0.62
CA MET A 48 3.87 -3.01 -0.59
C MET A 48 4.31 -3.25 0.85
N TRP A 49 4.31 -4.49 1.32
CA TRP A 49 4.82 -4.80 2.65
C TRP A 49 6.35 -4.84 2.67
N GLY A 50 6.97 -4.33 3.74
CA GLY A 50 8.42 -4.41 3.92
C GLY A 50 8.78 -4.49 5.40
N SER A 51 9.71 -5.38 5.76
CA SER A 51 10.06 -5.62 7.17
C SER A 51 10.90 -4.51 7.82
N ASP A 52 11.47 -3.62 7.01
CA ASP A 52 12.47 -2.62 7.41
C ASP A 52 13.70 -3.22 8.11
N TYR A 53 14.19 -4.35 7.57
CA TYR A 53 15.42 -4.96 8.07
C TYR A 53 16.64 -4.11 7.69
N PRO A 54 17.65 -3.93 8.56
CA PRO A 54 17.78 -4.44 9.94
C PRO A 54 17.45 -3.38 11.00
N HIS A 55 16.56 -2.43 10.72
CA HIS A 55 16.32 -1.32 11.63
C HIS A 55 15.80 -1.80 13.00
N PRO A 56 16.18 -1.11 14.10
CA PRO A 56 15.72 -1.47 15.45
C PRO A 56 14.20 -1.42 15.64
N ASP A 57 13.52 -0.57 14.89
CA ASP A 57 12.06 -0.43 14.83
C ASP A 57 11.40 -1.27 13.72
N GLY A 58 12.19 -2.04 12.97
CA GLY A 58 11.69 -3.05 12.04
C GLY A 58 11.11 -4.28 12.75
N VAL A 59 10.57 -5.20 11.95
CA VAL A 59 9.82 -6.37 12.47
C VAL A 59 10.54 -7.72 12.28
N TRP A 60 11.71 -7.72 11.66
CA TRP A 60 12.55 -8.92 11.52
C TRP A 60 13.09 -9.36 12.90
N PRO A 61 13.20 -10.67 13.21
CA PRO A 61 12.99 -11.86 12.35
C PRO A 61 11.55 -12.37 12.30
N GLU A 62 10.61 -11.72 12.98
CA GLU A 62 9.22 -12.19 13.16
C GLU A 62 8.28 -11.79 12.02
N SER A 63 8.82 -11.56 10.80
CA SER A 63 8.08 -11.07 9.64
C SER A 63 6.76 -11.80 9.37
N SER A 64 6.78 -13.14 9.34
CA SER A 64 5.60 -13.96 9.04
C SER A 64 4.48 -13.73 10.06
N LYS A 65 4.83 -13.64 11.35
CA LYS A 65 3.87 -13.39 12.43
C LYS A 65 3.15 -12.06 12.25
N TYR A 66 3.87 -11.00 11.90
CA TYR A 66 3.26 -9.67 11.73
C TYR A 66 2.39 -9.59 10.47
N ILE A 67 2.80 -10.25 9.38
CA ILE A 67 1.99 -10.39 8.17
C ILE A 67 0.66 -11.09 8.50
N GLU A 68 0.72 -12.25 9.16
CA GLU A 68 -0.47 -13.02 9.54
C GLU A 68 -1.43 -12.22 10.44
N GLN A 69 -0.89 -11.55 11.46
CA GLN A 69 -1.70 -10.81 12.44
C GLN A 69 -2.40 -9.58 11.84
N GLN A 70 -1.75 -8.84 10.95
CA GLN A 70 -2.32 -7.59 10.45
C GLN A 70 -3.29 -7.80 9.29
N PHE A 71 -3.09 -8.86 8.50
CA PHE A 71 -3.92 -9.18 7.35
C PHE A 71 -4.97 -10.25 7.64
N GLU A 72 -5.18 -10.62 8.90
CA GLU A 72 -6.24 -11.52 9.33
C GLU A 72 -7.59 -11.08 8.76
N GLY A 73 -8.27 -12.00 8.07
CA GLY A 73 -9.58 -11.76 7.46
C GLY A 73 -9.55 -11.12 6.07
N LEU A 74 -8.39 -10.71 5.55
CA LEU A 74 -8.27 -10.27 4.16
C LEU A 74 -8.24 -11.46 3.18
N PRO A 75 -8.77 -11.30 1.96
CA PRO A 75 -8.63 -12.30 0.91
C PRO A 75 -7.16 -12.61 0.60
N THR A 76 -6.86 -13.88 0.33
CA THR A 76 -5.48 -14.34 0.09
C THR A 76 -4.82 -13.66 -1.12
N ASP A 77 -5.60 -13.30 -2.15
CA ASP A 77 -5.09 -12.58 -3.33
C ASP A 77 -4.72 -11.13 -3.00
N VAL A 78 -5.44 -10.48 -2.09
CA VAL A 78 -5.10 -9.14 -1.58
C VAL A 78 -3.78 -9.21 -0.80
N VAL A 79 -3.64 -10.18 0.10
CA VAL A 79 -2.39 -10.37 0.86
C VAL A 79 -1.23 -10.66 -0.08
N HIS A 80 -1.42 -11.52 -1.08
CA HIS A 80 -0.40 -11.82 -2.09
C HIS A 80 0.03 -10.58 -2.89
N LYS A 81 -0.91 -9.70 -3.26
CA LYS A 81 -0.58 -8.44 -3.94
C LYS A 81 0.34 -7.56 -3.11
N ILE A 82 -0.02 -7.33 -1.84
CA ILE A 82 0.71 -6.43 -0.94
C ILE A 82 2.07 -7.01 -0.56
N THR A 83 2.16 -8.32 -0.32
CA THR A 83 3.39 -8.98 0.15
C THR A 83 4.34 -9.42 -0.96
N CYS A 84 3.90 -9.47 -2.21
CA CYS A 84 4.72 -9.96 -3.32
C CYS A 84 4.46 -9.22 -4.64
N GLU A 85 3.25 -9.35 -5.20
CA GLU A 85 2.99 -9.00 -6.61
C GLU A 85 3.28 -7.53 -6.94
N ASN A 86 2.87 -6.61 -6.06
CA ASN A 86 3.02 -5.18 -6.29
C ASN A 86 4.50 -4.77 -6.34
N ALA A 87 5.31 -5.29 -5.42
CA ALA A 87 6.75 -5.05 -5.40
C ALA A 87 7.41 -5.69 -6.62
N ALA A 88 7.05 -6.93 -6.95
CA ALA A 88 7.59 -7.62 -8.10
C ALA A 88 7.32 -6.85 -9.42
N LYS A 89 6.11 -6.33 -9.61
CA LYS A 89 5.76 -5.48 -10.76
C LYS A 89 6.49 -4.15 -10.73
N PHE A 90 6.51 -3.48 -9.58
CA PHE A 90 7.14 -2.16 -9.44
C PHE A 90 8.64 -2.19 -9.76
N TYR A 91 9.34 -3.24 -9.32
CA TYR A 91 10.76 -3.43 -9.59
C TYR A 91 11.06 -4.15 -10.92
N GLY A 92 10.04 -4.46 -11.73
CA GLY A 92 10.22 -5.11 -13.03
C GLY A 92 10.74 -6.56 -12.94
N LEU A 93 10.43 -7.25 -11.84
CA LEU A 93 10.79 -8.66 -11.62
C LEU A 93 9.80 -9.62 -12.29
N ILE A 94 8.57 -9.15 -12.55
CA ILE A 94 7.52 -9.86 -13.29
C ILE A 94 6.82 -8.90 -14.25
N ASN A 95 6.24 -9.45 -15.33
CA ASN A 95 5.51 -8.71 -16.36
C ASN A 95 4.01 -8.66 -16.05
#